data_AF-A0A2N5YWU2-F1
#
_entry.id   AF-A0A2N5YWU2-F1
#
_cell.length_a   1.000
_cell.length_b   1.000
_cell.length_c   1.000
_cell.angle_alpha   90.00
_cell.angle_beta   90.00
_cell.angle_gamma   90.00
#
_symmetry.space_group_name_H-M   'P 1'
#
loop_
_entity.id
_entity.type
_entity.pdbx_description
1 polymer ?
#
loop_
_entity_poly.entity_id
_entity_poly.type
_entity_poly.pdbx_seq_one_letter_code
_entity_poly.pdbx_strand_id
1 'polypeptide(L)'
;MQIMSKNTIEINDFLERHKLEIKSLIEEFDLNIEFSSHDFIEKFIVKFESDYIEMLVKYQKSGQAFRKVHGMMARFLSLNMSNLRIVKTLRKGSENVRGKIDNIKWWMRIN
;
A
#
# COMPACT_ATOMS: atom_id res chain seq x y z
N MET A 1 6.08 -9.53 35.20
CA MET A 1 5.47 -8.66 34.16
C MET A 1 5.85 -9.24 32.81
N GLN A 2 4.96 -10.06 32.25
CA GLN A 2 5.18 -10.74 30.98
C GLN A 2 4.95 -9.70 29.87
N ILE A 3 6.01 -9.33 29.16
CA ILE A 3 5.92 -8.46 27.99
C ILE A 3 5.09 -9.26 26.98
N MET A 4 3.82 -8.89 26.81
CA MET A 4 2.97 -9.46 25.79
C MET A 4 3.70 -9.30 24.46
N SER A 5 4.02 -10.42 23.81
CA SER A 5 4.51 -10.42 22.44
C SER A 5 3.41 -9.78 21.60
N LYS A 6 3.57 -8.50 21.24
CA LYS A 6 2.74 -7.85 20.23
C LYS A 6 2.83 -8.71 18.98
N ASN A 7 1.76 -9.46 18.69
CA ASN A 7 1.61 -10.21 17.45
C ASN A 7 1.80 -9.20 16.33
N THR A 8 3.00 -9.17 15.76
CA THR A 8 3.33 -8.21 14.74
C THR A 8 2.69 -8.75 13.47
N ILE A 9 1.54 -8.20 13.11
CA ILE A 9 0.81 -8.63 11.91
C ILE A 9 1.77 -8.51 10.71
N GLU A 10 1.94 -9.58 9.94
CA GLU A 10 2.64 -9.48 8.67
C GLU A 10 1.81 -8.62 7.72
N ILE A 11 2.44 -7.65 7.04
CA ILE A 11 1.72 -6.69 6.17
C ILE A 11 0.85 -7.43 5.16
N ASN A 12 1.36 -8.53 4.58
CA ASN A 12 0.61 -9.32 3.64
C ASN A 12 -0.64 -9.96 4.27
N ASP A 13 -0.54 -10.46 5.51
CA ASP A 13 -1.67 -11.04 6.22
C ASP A 13 -2.72 -9.99 6.58
N PHE A 14 -2.27 -8.77 6.94
CA PHE A 14 -3.20 -7.64 7.09
C PHE A 14 -3.94 -7.36 5.78
N LEU A 15 -3.19 -7.19 4.69
CA LEU A 15 -3.77 -6.83 3.40
C LEU A 15 -4.70 -7.92 2.85
N GLU A 16 -4.40 -9.20 3.05
CA GLU A 16 -5.30 -10.29 2.65
C GLU A 16 -6.57 -10.35 3.52
N ARG A 17 -6.46 -10.12 4.84
CA ARG A 17 -7.64 -10.09 5.72
C ARG A 17 -8.58 -8.92 5.42
N HIS A 18 -8.03 -7.78 5.01
CA HIS A 18 -8.78 -6.56 4.68
C HIS A 18 -8.95 -6.34 3.18
N LYS A 19 -8.91 -7.42 2.38
CA LYS A 19 -8.91 -7.34 0.93
C LYS A 19 -10.17 -6.67 0.36
N LEU A 20 -11.32 -6.85 1.01
CA LEU A 20 -12.59 -6.23 0.59
C LEU A 20 -12.56 -4.72 0.82
N GLU A 21 -12.03 -4.28 1.95
CA GLU A 21 -11.86 -2.87 2.26
C GLU A 21 -10.81 -2.22 1.35
N ILE A 22 -9.73 -2.92 1.04
CA ILE A 22 -8.72 -2.47 0.06
C ILE A 22 -9.32 -2.35 -1.33
N LYS A 23 -10.14 -3.32 -1.74
CA LYS A 23 -10.87 -3.22 -3.00
C LYS A 23 -11.79 -2.00 -3.00
N SER A 24 -12.48 -1.73 -1.89
CA SER A 24 -13.33 -0.54 -1.75
C SER A 24 -12.51 0.77 -1.87
N LEU A 25 -11.31 0.83 -1.27
CA LEU A 25 -10.40 1.98 -1.44
C LEU A 25 -9.99 2.19 -2.89
N ILE A 26 -9.73 1.09 -3.62
CA ILE A 26 -9.41 1.15 -5.05
C ILE A 26 -10.63 1.62 -5.84
N GLU A 27 -11.84 1.24 -5.42
CA GLU A 27 -13.10 1.65 -6.06
C GLU A 27 -13.42 3.14 -5.92
N GLU A 28 -12.68 3.87 -5.09
CA GLU A 28 -12.77 5.34 -4.99
C GLU A 28 -11.95 6.08 -6.05
N PHE A 29 -11.03 5.42 -6.76
CA PHE A 29 -10.30 6.03 -7.88
C PHE A 29 -11.17 6.08 -9.14
N ASP A 30 -11.07 7.12 -9.95
CA ASP A 30 -11.82 7.18 -11.21
C ASP A 30 -11.42 6.07 -12.20
N LEU A 31 -12.40 5.48 -12.90
CA LEU A 31 -12.18 4.39 -13.86
C LEU A 31 -11.27 4.78 -15.04
N ASN A 32 -11.22 6.07 -15.37
CA ASN A 32 -10.47 6.60 -16.52
C ASN A 32 -9.15 7.28 -16.10
N ILE A 33 -8.79 7.24 -14.82
CA ILE A 33 -7.62 7.92 -14.28
C ILE A 33 -6.67 6.87 -13.71
N GLU A 34 -5.39 6.98 -14.05
CA GLU A 34 -4.38 6.14 -13.43
C GLU A 34 -4.08 6.59 -12.01
N PHE A 35 -3.82 5.64 -11.13
CA PHE A 35 -3.33 5.89 -9.78
C PHE A 35 -2.01 5.15 -9.53
N SER A 36 -1.19 5.72 -8.67
CA SER A 36 0.09 5.17 -8.27
C SER A 36 0.00 4.46 -6.92
N SER A 37 1.08 3.79 -6.51
CA SER A 37 1.12 3.22 -5.17
C SER A 37 1.07 4.31 -4.09
N HIS A 38 1.58 5.51 -4.36
CA HIS A 38 1.52 6.62 -3.39
C HIS A 38 0.08 7.08 -3.17
N ASP A 39 -0.70 7.26 -4.24
CA ASP A 39 -2.12 7.63 -4.13
C ASP A 39 -2.92 6.57 -3.35
N PHE A 40 -2.64 5.29 -3.60
CA PHE A 40 -3.24 4.20 -2.82
C PHE A 40 -2.84 4.27 -1.35
N ILE A 41 -1.56 4.52 -1.05
CA ILE A 41 -1.04 4.59 0.31
C ILE A 41 -1.69 5.76 1.06
N GLU A 42 -1.92 6.91 0.43
CA GLU A 42 -2.61 8.05 1.05
C GLU A 42 -4.02 7.65 1.49
N LYS A 43 -4.81 7.04 0.60
CA LYS A 43 -6.13 6.51 0.94
C LYS A 43 -6.05 5.41 2.02
N PHE A 44 -5.05 4.54 1.95
CA PHE A 44 -4.83 3.49 2.94
C PHE A 44 -4.57 4.08 4.33
N ILE A 45 -3.72 5.11 4.43
CA ILE A 45 -3.39 5.78 5.70
C ILE A 45 -4.63 6.41 6.30
N VAL A 46 -5.46 7.08 5.49
CA VAL A 46 -6.73 7.68 5.97
C VAL A 46 -7.63 6.62 6.64
N LYS A 47 -7.65 5.39 6.12
CA LYS A 47 -8.50 4.32 6.65
C LYS A 47 -7.86 3.49 7.77
N PHE A 48 -6.56 3.26 7.70
CA PHE A 48 -5.83 2.29 8.53
C PHE A 48 -4.60 2.92 9.21
N GLU A 49 -4.71 4.18 9.66
CA GLU A 49 -3.57 4.95 10.18
C GLU A 49 -2.82 4.22 11.30
N SER A 50 -3.54 3.67 12.27
CA SER A 50 -2.94 2.98 13.41
C SER A 50 -2.17 1.73 12.97
N ASP A 51 -2.76 0.91 12.09
CA ASP A 51 -2.10 -0.27 11.53
C ASP A 51 -0.89 0.13 10.68
N TYR A 52 -1.01 1.18 9.88
CA TYR A 52 0.09 1.72 9.08
C TYR A 52 1.28 2.14 9.95
N ILE A 53 1.04 2.82 11.07
CA ILE A 53 2.08 3.20 12.03
C ILE A 53 2.75 1.95 12.61
N GLU A 54 1.98 0.92 13.00
CA GLU A 54 2.54 -0.35 13.49
C GLU A 54 3.41 -1.05 12.45
N MET A 55 2.98 -1.07 11.19
CA MET A 55 3.76 -1.60 10.06
C MET A 55 5.09 -0.87 9.89
N LEU A 56 5.13 0.46 10.05
CA LEU A 56 6.36 1.24 9.99
C LEU A 56 7.29 0.93 11.17
N VAL A 57 6.75 0.86 12.39
CA VAL A 57 7.52 0.56 13.62
C VAL A 57 8.25 -0.76 13.51
N LYS A 58 7.65 -1.78 12.86
CA LYS A 58 8.30 -3.07 12.58
C LYS A 58 9.63 -2.92 11.84
N TYR A 59 9.74 -1.96 10.92
CA TYR A 59 10.92 -1.76 10.09
C TYR A 59 11.78 -0.56 10.51
N GLN A 60 11.51 0.06 11.67
CA GLN A 60 12.18 1.29 12.11
C GLN A 60 13.72 1.20 12.13
N LYS A 61 14.26 0.05 12.55
CA LYS A 61 15.72 -0.17 12.64
C LYS A 61 16.42 -0.31 11.29
N SER A 62 15.68 -0.39 10.19
CA SER A 62 16.25 -0.58 8.85
C SER A 62 16.68 0.72 8.15
N GLY A 63 16.29 1.89 8.68
CA GLY A 63 16.47 3.19 8.02
C GLY A 63 15.65 3.38 6.72
N GLN A 64 14.85 2.38 6.35
CA GLN A 64 14.12 2.29 5.09
C GLN A 64 12.67 1.81 5.29
N ALA A 65 12.08 2.09 6.45
CA ALA A 65 10.75 1.60 6.82
C ALA A 65 9.68 1.93 5.78
N PHE A 66 9.57 3.21 5.38
CA PHE A 66 8.64 3.66 4.33
C PHE A 66 8.82 2.87 3.03
N ARG A 67 10.05 2.85 2.49
CA ARG A 67 10.36 2.12 1.25
C ARG A 67 9.98 0.64 1.35
N LYS A 68 10.21 -0.02 2.48
CA LYS A 68 9.84 -1.43 2.68
C LYS A 68 8.32 -1.62 2.71
N VAL A 69 7.61 -0.87 3.55
CA VAL A 69 6.15 -0.96 3.69
C VAL A 69 5.45 -0.63 2.36
N HIS A 70 5.81 0.49 1.74
CA HIS A 70 5.26 0.92 0.45
C HIS A 70 5.55 -0.09 -0.66
N GLY A 71 6.76 -0.66 -0.69
CA GLY A 71 7.12 -1.72 -1.63
C GLY A 71 6.30 -3.00 -1.45
N MET A 72 6.00 -3.39 -0.20
CA MET A 72 5.15 -4.53 0.10
C MET A 72 3.70 -4.29 -0.34
N MET A 73 3.16 -3.09 -0.10
CA MET A 73 1.83 -2.70 -0.57
C MET A 73 1.75 -2.68 -2.10
N ALA A 74 2.71 -2.07 -2.79
CA ALA A 74 2.77 -2.07 -4.26
C ALA A 74 2.89 -3.49 -4.84
N ARG A 75 3.61 -4.39 -4.15
CA ARG A 75 3.68 -5.81 -4.50
C ARG A 75 2.34 -6.51 -4.30
N PHE A 76 1.63 -6.23 -3.22
CA PHE A 76 0.29 -6.77 -2.98
C PHE A 76 -0.67 -6.40 -4.11
N LEU A 77 -0.75 -5.10 -4.48
CA LEU A 77 -1.57 -4.64 -5.61
C LEU A 77 -1.21 -5.39 -6.90
N SER A 78 0.08 -5.54 -7.16
CA SER A 78 0.61 -6.24 -8.33
C SER A 78 0.26 -7.73 -8.39
N LEU A 79 0.18 -8.41 -7.25
CA LEU A 79 -0.14 -9.84 -7.17
C LEU A 79 -1.65 -10.09 -7.18
N ASN A 80 -2.44 -9.13 -6.70
CA ASN A 80 -3.88 -9.26 -6.55
C ASN A 80 -4.70 -8.51 -7.61
N MET A 81 -4.07 -8.04 -8.69
CA MET A 81 -4.69 -7.24 -9.75
C MET A 81 -6.05 -7.75 -10.25
N SER A 82 -6.16 -9.05 -10.51
CA SER A 82 -7.41 -9.68 -10.96
C SER A 82 -8.54 -9.51 -9.92
N ASN A 83 -8.25 -9.79 -8.65
CA ASN A 83 -9.22 -9.69 -7.55
C ASN A 83 -9.61 -8.23 -7.27
N LEU A 84 -8.65 -7.32 -7.43
CA LEU A 84 -8.80 -5.88 -7.20
C LEU A 84 -9.37 -5.14 -8.41
N ARG A 85 -9.56 -5.83 -9.55
CA ARG A 85 -10.00 -5.24 -10.82
C ARG A 85 -9.16 -4.02 -11.23
N ILE A 86 -7.84 -4.22 -11.28
CA ILE A 86 -6.88 -3.22 -11.76
C ILE A 86 -5.91 -3.84 -12.76
N VAL A 87 -5.34 -3.00 -13.62
CA VAL A 87 -4.28 -3.39 -14.57
C VAL A 87 -3.08 -2.48 -14.42
N LYS A 88 -1.88 -3.03 -14.57
CA LYS A 88 -0.63 -2.23 -14.57
C LYS A 88 -0.56 -1.37 -15.81
N THR A 89 -0.15 -0.13 -15.62
CA THR A 89 0.24 0.77 -16.71
C THR A 89 1.77 0.97 -16.71
N LEU A 90 2.23 1.98 -17.44
CA LEU A 90 3.65 2.34 -17.50
C LEU A 90 4.15 2.84 -16.14
N ARG A 91 5.46 2.71 -15.92
CA ARG A 91 6.08 3.38 -14.77
C ARG A 91 6.14 4.88 -15.03
N LYS A 92 5.84 5.69 -14.03
CA LYS A 92 5.90 7.16 -14.10
C LYS A 92 6.45 7.70 -12.78
N GLY A 93 6.99 8.91 -12.83
CA GLY A 93 7.47 9.62 -11.64
C GLY A 93 6.34 9.92 -10.66
N SER A 94 6.58 9.73 -9.38
CA SER A 94 5.72 10.19 -8.29
C SER A 94 6.57 10.63 -7.11
N GLU A 95 6.20 11.72 -6.47
CA GLU A 95 6.91 12.25 -5.31
C GLU A 95 6.70 11.36 -4.09
N ASN A 96 7.78 11.01 -3.39
CA ASN A 96 7.72 10.23 -2.15
C ASN A 96 7.67 11.14 -0.91
N VAL A 97 7.52 10.52 0.27
CA VAL A 97 7.45 11.21 1.57
C VAL A 97 8.68 12.08 1.93
N ARG A 98 9.74 12.06 1.13
CA ARG A 98 10.95 12.89 1.29
C ARG A 98 11.07 13.98 0.22
N GLY A 99 10.02 14.22 -0.57
CA GLY A 99 10.03 15.20 -1.65
C GLY A 99 10.89 14.78 -2.86
N LYS A 100 11.19 13.49 -3.02
CA LYS A 100 11.98 12.98 -4.16
C LYS A 100 11.09 12.24 -5.15
N ILE A 101 11.33 12.42 -6.43
CA ILE A 101 10.62 11.70 -7.49
C ILE A 101 11.17 10.27 -7.61
N ASP A 102 10.30 9.29 -7.34
CA ASP A 102 10.55 7.88 -7.58
C ASP A 102 9.85 7.41 -8.86
N ASN A 103 10.52 6.57 -9.65
CA ASN A 103 9.91 5.94 -10.83
C ASN A 103 9.14 4.67 -10.43
N ILE A 104 7.85 4.84 -10.09
CA ILE A 104 7.03 3.79 -9.48
C ILE A 104 6.04 3.17 -10.48
N LYS A 105 5.38 2.09 -10.05
CA LYS A 105 4.33 1.44 -10.83
C LYS A 105 3.02 2.21 -10.66
N TRP A 106 2.24 2.22 -11.74
CA TRP A 106 0.92 2.83 -11.83
C TRP A 106 -0.08 1.79 -12.31
N TRP A 107 -1.35 2.04 -12.02
CA TRP A 107 -2.47 1.17 -12.33
C TRP A 107 -3.67 1.97 -12.82
N MET A 108 -4.54 1.30 -13.54
CA MET A 108 -5.87 1.78 -13.89
C MET A 108 -6.89 0.75 -13.42
N ARG A 109 -8.07 1.20 -12.99
CA ARG A 109 -9.18 0.30 -12.69
C ARG A 109 -9.74 -0.29 -13.99
N ILE A 110 -10.33 -1.48 -13.87
CA ILE A 110 -11.11 -2.12 -14.91
C ILE A 110 -12.49 -2.48 -14.36
N ASN A 111 -13.50 -2.52 -15.23
CA ASN A 111 -14.88 -2.87 -14.88
C ASN A 111 -15.03 -4.37 -14.56
#